data_AF-A0A7C5DEY9-F1
#
_entry.id   AF-A0A7C5DEY9-F1
#
_cell.length_a   1.000
_cell.length_b   1.000
_cell.length_c   1.000
_cell.angle_alpha   90.00
_cell.angle_beta   90.00
_cell.angle_gamma   90.00
#
_symmetry.space_group_name_H-M   'P 1'
#
loop_
_entity.id
_entity.type
_entity.pdbx_description
1 polymer ?
#
loop_
_entity_poly.entity_id
_entity_poly.type
_entity_poly.pdbx_seq_one_letter_code
_entity_poly.pdbx_strand_id
1 'polypeptide(L)'
;MLQANGIIWVEGPSDRVYLNKWIQLFSDGKWREGRDYQCAFYGGALLARLGVADPKAEEDFVNLLQINPNLLLVCDGDRTAAKGEGSGLKKRVSTIKQQVESLPNSHIWITKAKEIENYLPGELLADYAQSGQPKDPGQYERFFPAKKSEKGSSYLESQLGLKSIDKMELALETAPKMTKEMMRARFDLEKQITAIIEKIEQWNHEGAE
;
A
#
# COMPACT_ATOMS: atom_id res chain seq x y z
N MET A 1 20.54 -21.00 1.58
CA MET A 1 19.90 -19.74 1.19
C MET A 1 18.81 -19.48 2.22
N LEU A 2 19.00 -18.52 3.14
CA LEU A 2 17.98 -18.17 4.13
C LEU A 2 16.87 -17.41 3.39
N GLN A 3 15.71 -18.02 3.18
CA GLN A 3 14.52 -17.28 2.74
C GLN A 3 14.11 -16.33 3.88
N ALA A 4 13.54 -15.17 3.52
CA ALA A 4 12.94 -14.28 4.52
C ALA A 4 11.80 -14.99 5.25
N ASN A 5 11.61 -14.70 6.54
CA ASN A 5 10.56 -15.33 7.36
C ASN A 5 9.14 -15.05 6.81
N GLY A 6 8.96 -13.93 6.10
CA GLY A 6 7.81 -13.70 5.24
C GLY A 6 8.05 -12.59 4.22
N ILE A 7 7.18 -12.50 3.22
CA ILE A 7 7.27 -11.54 2.12
C ILE A 7 6.07 -10.61 2.11
N ILE A 8 6.33 -9.30 2.07
CA ILE A 8 5.30 -8.28 1.84
C ILE A 8 5.39 -7.79 0.39
N TRP A 9 4.42 -8.18 -0.42
CA TRP A 9 4.26 -7.80 -1.81
C TRP A 9 3.57 -6.42 -1.92
N VAL A 10 4.24 -5.46 -2.55
CA VAL A 10 3.77 -4.08 -2.71
C VAL A 10 3.88 -3.64 -4.18
N GLU A 11 3.18 -2.57 -4.57
CA GLU A 11 3.14 -2.16 -5.98
C GLU A 11 4.46 -1.55 -6.42
N GLY A 12 5.00 -0.62 -5.61
CA GLY A 12 6.23 0.08 -5.93
C GLY A 12 7.12 0.41 -4.73
N PRO A 13 8.29 1.01 -4.99
CA PRO A 13 9.26 1.27 -3.93
C PRO A 13 8.83 2.37 -2.95
N SER A 14 7.92 3.28 -3.34
CA SER A 14 7.34 4.31 -2.46
C SER A 14 6.50 3.67 -1.36
N ASP A 15 5.68 2.68 -1.73
CA ASP A 15 4.78 1.97 -0.83
C ASP A 15 5.56 1.20 0.22
N ARG A 16 6.68 0.59 -0.19
CA ARG A 16 7.64 -0.07 0.71
C ARG A 16 8.15 0.92 1.77
N VAL A 17 8.49 2.15 1.40
CA VAL A 17 8.95 3.17 2.34
C VAL A 17 7.87 3.48 3.37
N TYR A 18 6.63 3.72 2.93
CA TYR A 18 5.50 3.98 3.83
C TYR A 18 5.20 2.80 4.74
N LEU A 19 5.08 1.58 4.20
CA LEU A 19 4.80 0.38 4.97
C LEU A 19 5.89 0.11 6.01
N ASN A 20 7.16 0.20 5.64
CA ASN A 20 8.26 0.04 6.59
C ASN A 20 8.18 1.07 7.71
N LYS A 21 7.92 2.33 7.38
CA LYS A 21 7.79 3.38 8.39
C LYS A 21 6.60 3.12 9.31
N TRP A 22 5.46 2.71 8.78
CA TRP A 22 4.28 2.42 9.60
C TRP A 22 4.49 1.18 10.48
N ILE A 23 5.04 0.08 9.95
CA ILE A 23 5.40 -1.09 10.75
C ILE A 23 6.38 -0.67 11.87
N GLN A 24 7.40 0.12 11.55
CA GLN A 24 8.34 0.63 12.55
C GLN A 24 7.64 1.45 13.65
N LEU A 25 6.76 2.38 13.29
CA LEU A 25 6.04 3.23 14.25
C LEU A 25 5.08 2.44 15.14
N PHE A 26 4.35 1.48 14.58
CA PHE A 26 3.32 0.75 15.31
C PHE A 26 3.87 -0.44 16.11
N SER A 27 5.05 -0.94 15.74
CA SER A 27 5.77 -2.00 16.47
C SER A 27 6.86 -1.47 17.41
N ASP A 28 6.97 -0.15 17.59
CA ASP A 28 8.04 0.50 18.37
C ASP A 28 9.45 0.05 17.92
N GLY A 29 9.61 -0.17 16.60
CA GLY A 29 10.85 -0.61 15.97
C GLY A 29 11.20 -2.08 16.18
N LYS A 30 10.29 -2.90 16.76
CA LYS A 30 10.44 -4.34 16.99
C LYS A 30 10.63 -5.09 15.68
N TRP A 31 9.88 -4.75 14.62
CA TRP A 31 9.92 -5.46 13.33
C TRP A 31 10.56 -4.61 12.23
N ARG A 32 11.46 -5.21 11.45
CA ARG A 32 12.27 -4.54 10.43
C ARG A 32 12.45 -5.41 9.20
N GLU A 33 12.30 -4.78 8.05
CA GLU A 33 12.65 -5.38 6.77
C GLU A 33 14.15 -5.76 6.74
N GLY A 34 14.48 -6.90 6.11
CA GLY A 34 15.83 -7.44 6.02
C GLY A 34 16.27 -8.26 7.24
N ARG A 35 15.49 -8.23 8.32
CA ARG A 35 15.67 -9.10 9.49
C ARG A 35 14.46 -10.01 9.70
N ASP A 36 13.25 -9.43 9.74
CA ASP A 36 12.04 -10.12 10.18
C ASP A 36 11.06 -10.41 9.02
N TYR A 37 11.15 -9.63 7.94
CA TYR A 37 10.40 -9.82 6.70
C TYR A 37 11.17 -9.18 5.53
N GLN A 38 10.73 -9.40 4.30
CA GLN A 38 11.27 -8.75 3.10
C GLN A 38 10.14 -8.14 2.27
N CYS A 39 10.28 -6.91 1.79
CA CYS A 39 9.36 -6.38 0.79
C CYS A 39 9.80 -6.80 -0.62
N ALA A 40 8.83 -7.12 -1.46
CA ALA A 40 9.02 -7.44 -2.87
C ALA A 40 7.98 -6.71 -3.74
N PHE A 41 8.30 -6.51 -5.02
CA PHE A 41 7.49 -5.70 -5.93
C PHE A 41 6.80 -6.58 -6.98
N TYR A 42 5.48 -6.46 -7.10
CA TYR A 42 4.75 -7.13 -8.17
C TYR A 42 4.51 -6.20 -9.38
N GLY A 43 4.59 -4.88 -9.19
CA GLY A 43 4.34 -3.87 -10.22
C GLY A 43 2.86 -3.76 -10.63
N GLY A 44 2.33 -2.54 -10.73
CA GLY A 44 0.90 -2.31 -11.02
C GLY A 44 0.38 -2.97 -12.31
N ALA A 45 1.27 -3.23 -13.27
CA ALA A 45 0.95 -3.91 -14.52
C ALA A 45 0.47 -5.36 -14.32
N LEU A 46 1.02 -6.09 -13.33
CA LEU A 46 0.61 -7.47 -13.08
C LEU A 46 -0.84 -7.53 -12.62
N LEU A 47 -1.19 -6.72 -11.62
CA LEU A 47 -2.57 -6.64 -11.17
C LEU A 47 -3.48 -6.09 -12.28
N ALA A 48 -3.07 -5.08 -13.05
CA ALA A 48 -3.86 -4.59 -14.19
C ALA A 48 -4.25 -5.73 -15.16
N ARG A 49 -3.31 -6.62 -15.48
CA ARG A 49 -3.53 -7.75 -16.39
C ARG A 49 -4.42 -8.86 -15.79
N LEU A 50 -4.36 -9.10 -14.48
CA LEU A 50 -5.33 -9.98 -13.80
C LEU A 50 -6.79 -9.51 -13.97
N GLY A 51 -7.01 -8.20 -14.15
CA GLY A 51 -8.34 -7.63 -14.36
C GLY A 51 -8.96 -7.92 -15.73
N VAL A 52 -8.14 -8.31 -16.71
CA VAL A 52 -8.59 -8.65 -18.07
C VAL A 52 -8.60 -10.16 -18.32
N ALA A 53 -8.49 -10.98 -17.26
CA ALA A 53 -8.42 -12.45 -17.33
C ALA A 53 -7.32 -12.95 -18.28
N ASP A 54 -6.14 -12.33 -18.22
CA ASP A 54 -4.94 -12.76 -18.95
C ASP A 54 -4.37 -14.02 -18.27
N PRO A 55 -4.41 -15.22 -18.91
CA PRO A 55 -3.96 -16.47 -18.29
C PRO A 55 -2.50 -16.43 -17.84
N LYS A 56 -1.64 -15.68 -18.55
CA LYS A 56 -0.23 -15.54 -18.17
C LYS A 56 -0.09 -14.70 -16.90
N ALA A 57 -0.91 -13.68 -16.72
CA ALA A 57 -0.90 -12.88 -15.49
C ALA A 57 -1.40 -13.68 -14.29
N GLU A 58 -2.39 -14.56 -14.50
CA GLU A 58 -2.85 -15.51 -13.47
C GLU A 58 -1.74 -16.48 -13.06
N GLU A 59 -1.03 -17.06 -14.04
CA GLU A 59 0.14 -17.90 -13.78
C GLU A 59 1.25 -17.14 -13.05
N ASP A 60 1.63 -15.94 -13.52
CA ASP A 60 2.61 -15.07 -12.88
C ASP A 60 2.21 -14.79 -11.42
N PHE A 61 0.94 -14.50 -11.14
CA PHE A 61 0.44 -14.22 -9.80
C PHE A 61 0.43 -15.48 -8.90
N VAL A 62 0.00 -16.62 -9.41
CA VAL A 62 0.07 -17.90 -8.68
C VAL A 62 1.52 -18.22 -8.32
N ASN A 63 2.44 -18.02 -9.25
CA ASN A 63 3.88 -18.22 -9.00
C ASN A 63 4.38 -17.30 -7.88
N LEU A 64 3.94 -16.03 -7.83
CA LEU A 64 4.29 -15.13 -6.71
C LEU A 64 3.81 -15.66 -5.36
N LEU A 65 2.57 -16.18 -5.30
CA LEU A 65 2.01 -16.75 -4.08
C LEU A 65 2.76 -18.01 -3.60
N GLN A 66 3.44 -18.73 -4.51
CA GLN A 66 4.20 -19.94 -4.18
C GLN A 66 5.63 -19.67 -3.69
N ILE A 67 6.15 -18.44 -3.81
CA ILE A 67 7.53 -18.11 -3.41
C ILE A 67 7.73 -18.28 -1.90
N ASN A 68 6.73 -17.90 -1.10
CA ASN A 68 6.78 -18.00 0.35
C ASN A 68 5.35 -18.23 0.91
N PRO A 69 5.12 -19.26 1.74
CA PRO A 69 3.81 -19.49 2.35
C PRO A 69 3.39 -18.37 3.32
N ASN A 70 4.37 -17.65 3.88
CA ASN A 70 4.21 -16.49 4.73
C ASN A 70 4.22 -15.24 3.85
N LEU A 71 3.04 -14.79 3.41
CA LEU A 71 2.94 -13.70 2.45
C LEU A 71 1.88 -12.67 2.81
N LEU A 72 2.16 -11.42 2.48
CA LEU A 72 1.22 -10.34 2.62
C LEU A 72 1.15 -9.56 1.32
N LEU A 73 -0.05 -9.27 0.84
CA LEU A 73 -0.23 -8.48 -0.38
C LEU A 73 -0.85 -7.12 -0.02
N VAL A 74 -0.20 -6.03 -0.41
CA VAL A 74 -0.74 -4.68 -0.30
C VAL A 74 -1.03 -4.13 -1.69
N CYS A 75 -2.25 -3.66 -1.90
CA CYS A 75 -2.67 -3.10 -3.19
C CYS A 75 -3.58 -1.88 -3.01
N ASP A 76 -3.48 -0.95 -3.96
CA ASP A 76 -4.31 0.24 -3.96
C ASP A 76 -5.79 -0.11 -4.19
N GLY A 77 -6.65 0.58 -3.43
CA GLY A 77 -8.08 0.39 -3.49
C GLY A 77 -8.69 0.85 -4.81
N ASP A 78 -8.05 1.82 -5.48
CA ASP A 78 -8.49 2.52 -6.71
C ASP A 78 -10.00 2.83 -6.72
N ARG A 79 -10.53 3.16 -5.54
CA ARG A 79 -11.96 3.42 -5.34
C ARG A 79 -12.27 4.85 -5.75
N THR A 80 -13.07 5.01 -6.79
CA THR A 80 -13.51 6.32 -7.30
C THR A 80 -14.74 6.89 -6.58
N ALA A 81 -15.44 6.08 -5.76
CA ALA A 81 -16.59 6.51 -4.95
C ALA A 81 -16.93 5.51 -3.81
N ALA A 82 -17.70 5.98 -2.81
CA ALA A 82 -18.24 5.14 -1.72
C ALA A 82 -19.16 4.03 -2.23
N LYS A 83 -19.92 4.30 -3.30
CA LYS A 83 -20.73 3.33 -4.05
C LYS A 83 -19.99 2.99 -5.35
N GLY A 84 -18.91 2.21 -5.24
CA GLY A 84 -17.97 1.97 -6.34
C GLY A 84 -18.63 1.54 -7.66
N GLU A 85 -18.66 2.45 -8.64
CA GLU A 85 -18.88 2.14 -10.04
C GLU A 85 -17.51 1.92 -10.70
N GLY A 86 -16.98 0.72 -10.46
CA GLY A 86 -15.76 0.18 -11.07
C GLY A 86 -15.92 -1.34 -11.13
N SER A 87 -16.75 -1.82 -12.05
CA SER A 87 -17.22 -3.22 -12.09
C SER A 87 -16.10 -4.23 -12.39
N GLY A 88 -15.00 -3.81 -13.03
CA GLY A 88 -13.83 -4.66 -13.32
C GLY A 88 -12.89 -4.87 -12.12
N LEU A 89 -12.65 -3.81 -11.33
CA LEU A 89 -11.76 -3.86 -10.16
C LEU A 89 -12.31 -4.78 -9.07
N LYS A 90 -13.64 -4.80 -8.88
CA LYS A 90 -14.31 -5.64 -7.87
C LYS A 90 -14.07 -7.13 -8.09
N LYS A 91 -14.20 -7.62 -9.33
CA LYS A 91 -13.99 -9.05 -9.66
C LYS A 91 -12.52 -9.46 -9.51
N ARG A 92 -11.60 -8.63 -10.02
CA ARG A 92 -10.17 -8.87 -9.89
C ARG A 92 -9.75 -8.96 -8.43
N VAL A 93 -10.09 -7.94 -7.65
CA VAL A 93 -9.72 -7.84 -6.25
C VAL A 93 -10.37 -8.94 -5.43
N SER A 94 -11.61 -9.36 -5.75
CA SER A 94 -12.23 -10.51 -5.08
C SER A 94 -11.49 -11.82 -5.35
N THR A 95 -11.06 -12.08 -6.59
CA THR A 95 -10.31 -13.30 -6.93
C THR A 95 -8.97 -13.33 -6.23
N ILE A 96 -8.20 -12.24 -6.29
CA ILE A 96 -6.91 -12.09 -5.59
C ILE A 96 -7.11 -12.30 -4.09
N LYS A 97 -8.10 -11.62 -3.51
CA LYS A 97 -8.42 -11.73 -2.09
C LYS A 97 -8.73 -13.17 -1.69
N GLN A 98 -9.58 -13.86 -2.45
CA GLN A 98 -9.93 -15.25 -2.17
C GLN A 98 -8.71 -16.19 -2.30
N GLN A 99 -7.86 -15.99 -3.30
CA GLN A 99 -6.64 -16.78 -3.46
C GLN A 99 -5.67 -16.57 -2.30
N VAL A 100 -5.43 -15.31 -1.91
CA VAL A 100 -4.56 -15.00 -0.78
C VAL A 100 -5.16 -15.56 0.51
N GLU A 101 -6.41 -15.24 0.85
CA GLU A 101 -7.07 -15.68 2.10
C GLU A 101 -7.19 -17.21 2.23
N SER A 102 -7.08 -17.95 1.13
CA SER A 102 -7.02 -19.43 1.17
C SER A 102 -5.70 -19.98 1.72
N LEU A 103 -4.67 -19.13 1.83
CA LEU A 103 -3.35 -19.49 2.34
C LEU A 103 -3.27 -19.23 3.85
N PRO A 104 -2.78 -20.18 4.66
CA PRO A 104 -2.87 -20.14 6.12
C PRO A 104 -2.14 -18.95 6.74
N ASN A 105 -0.93 -18.65 6.26
CA ASN A 105 -0.05 -17.62 6.84
C ASN A 105 -0.05 -16.33 6.03
N SER A 106 -1.20 -15.98 5.47
CA SER A 106 -1.33 -14.85 4.57
C SER A 106 -2.17 -13.70 5.12
N HIS A 107 -2.01 -12.53 4.49
CA HIS A 107 -2.91 -11.40 4.67
C HIS A 107 -2.97 -10.57 3.39
N ILE A 108 -4.09 -9.88 3.18
CA ILE A 108 -4.25 -8.94 2.07
C ILE A 108 -4.81 -7.61 2.57
N TRP A 109 -4.10 -6.55 2.25
CA TRP A 109 -4.56 -5.18 2.46
C TRP A 109 -4.85 -4.51 1.12
N ILE A 110 -6.13 -4.41 0.80
CA ILE A 110 -6.61 -3.49 -0.23
C ILE A 110 -6.88 -2.16 0.46
N THR A 111 -6.14 -1.11 0.11
CA THR A 111 -6.27 0.18 0.79
C THR A 111 -7.71 0.69 0.76
N LYS A 112 -8.14 1.28 1.87
CA LYS A 112 -9.49 1.83 1.99
C LYS A 112 -9.61 3.16 1.23
N ALA A 113 -8.49 3.89 1.12
CA ALA A 113 -8.37 5.06 0.28
C ALA A 113 -8.12 4.69 -1.19
N LYS A 114 -8.09 5.69 -2.08
CA LYS A 114 -7.84 5.50 -3.51
C LYS A 114 -6.41 5.01 -3.75
N GLU A 115 -5.43 5.73 -3.22
CA GLU A 115 -3.99 5.47 -3.31
C GLU A 115 -3.38 5.48 -1.90
N ILE A 116 -2.24 4.82 -1.71
CA ILE A 116 -1.54 4.81 -0.42
C ILE A 116 -1.14 6.22 0.04
N GLU A 117 -0.84 7.15 -0.88
CA GLU A 117 -0.51 8.54 -0.57
C GLU A 117 -1.69 9.32 0.01
N ASN A 118 -2.93 8.88 -0.21
CA ASN A 118 -4.08 9.48 0.46
C ASN A 118 -4.03 9.31 1.97
N TYR A 119 -3.19 8.43 2.53
CA TYR A 119 -3.02 8.30 3.98
C TYR A 119 -2.13 9.40 4.59
N LEU A 120 -1.41 10.18 3.77
CA LEU A 120 -0.50 11.21 4.26
C LEU A 120 -1.29 12.40 4.86
N PRO A 121 -0.99 12.83 6.09
CA PRO A 121 -1.48 14.10 6.66
C PRO A 121 -1.10 15.30 5.80
N GLY A 122 -2.04 16.24 5.68
CA GLY A 122 -1.85 17.51 4.99
C GLY A 122 -0.67 18.28 5.56
N GLU A 123 -0.42 18.19 6.87
CA GLU A 123 0.76 18.81 7.50
C GLU A 123 2.11 18.24 7.01
N LEU A 124 2.20 16.95 6.67
CA LEU A 124 3.42 16.39 6.07
C LEU A 124 3.61 16.87 4.64
N LEU A 125 2.50 17.00 3.90
CA LEU A 125 2.46 17.47 2.52
C LEU A 125 2.74 18.98 2.43
N ALA A 126 2.30 19.74 3.44
CA ALA A 126 2.58 21.15 3.62
C ALA A 126 4.09 21.39 3.67
N ASP A 127 4.76 20.65 4.54
CA ASP A 127 6.19 20.74 4.80
C ASP A 127 6.99 20.32 3.57
N TYR A 128 6.60 19.21 2.91
CA TYR A 128 7.23 18.77 1.65
C TYR A 128 7.12 19.84 0.54
N ALA A 129 5.91 20.34 0.28
CA ALA A 129 5.65 21.27 -0.83
C ALA A 129 6.01 22.73 -0.51
N GLN A 130 6.45 23.03 0.72
CA GLN A 130 6.60 24.39 1.23
C GLN A 130 5.34 25.24 0.98
N SER A 131 4.18 24.60 1.15
CA SER A 131 2.87 25.18 0.87
C SER A 131 2.22 25.66 2.17
N GLY A 132 0.99 26.19 2.09
CA GLY A 132 0.23 26.63 3.26
C GLY A 132 -0.20 25.48 4.16
N GLN A 133 -1.42 25.53 4.69
CA GLN A 133 -1.99 24.41 5.45
C GLN A 133 -3.02 23.67 4.58
N PRO A 134 -2.59 22.75 3.70
CA PRO A 134 -3.51 21.96 2.91
C PRO A 134 -4.33 21.04 3.83
N LYS A 135 -5.55 20.74 3.43
CA LYS A 135 -6.37 19.76 4.14
C LYS A 135 -5.79 18.37 3.96
N ASP A 136 -6.14 17.44 4.84
CA ASP A 136 -5.83 16.03 4.60
C ASP A 136 -6.47 15.54 3.29
N PRO A 137 -5.74 14.75 2.47
CA PRO A 137 -6.32 14.10 1.30
C PRO A 137 -7.56 13.29 1.65
N GLY A 138 -8.63 13.48 0.89
CA GLY A 138 -9.87 12.73 1.05
C GLY A 138 -9.69 11.24 0.69
N GLN A 139 -10.55 10.38 1.25
CA GLN A 139 -10.47 8.93 1.05
C GLN A 139 -10.49 8.50 -0.43
N TYR A 140 -11.35 9.13 -1.23
CA TYR A 140 -11.52 8.80 -2.67
C TYR A 140 -10.96 9.90 -3.58
N GLU A 141 -10.25 10.86 -2.99
CA GLU A 141 -9.69 11.97 -3.74
C GLU A 141 -8.54 11.46 -4.61
N ARG A 142 -8.46 11.96 -5.84
CA ARG A 142 -7.34 11.65 -6.73
C ARG A 142 -6.10 12.40 -6.24
N PHE A 143 -5.08 11.68 -5.77
CA PHE A 143 -3.88 12.32 -5.26
C PHE A 143 -3.07 12.92 -6.42
N PHE A 144 -2.80 12.11 -7.45
CA PHE A 144 -1.96 12.51 -8.58
C PHE A 144 -2.72 13.21 -9.73
N PRO A 145 -2.04 14.08 -10.50
CA PRO A 145 -2.58 14.67 -11.72
C PRO A 145 -2.98 13.60 -12.72
N ALA A 146 -4.11 13.80 -13.39
CA ALA A 146 -4.55 12.88 -14.43
C ALA A 146 -3.90 13.15 -15.78
N LYS A 147 -3.96 12.13 -16.64
CA LYS A 147 -3.71 12.31 -18.07
C LYS A 147 -4.79 13.25 -18.65
N LYS A 148 -4.43 14.01 -19.69
CA LYS A 148 -5.16 15.14 -20.30
C LYS A 148 -6.68 14.98 -20.55
N SER A 149 -7.25 13.78 -20.42
CA SER A 149 -8.65 13.46 -20.69
C SER A 149 -9.59 13.49 -19.48
N GLU A 150 -9.09 13.55 -18.24
CA GLU A 150 -9.96 13.56 -17.05
C GLU A 150 -10.30 14.99 -16.59
N LYS A 151 -11.56 15.24 -16.27
CA LYS A 151 -12.03 16.52 -15.70
C LYS A 151 -11.73 16.59 -14.20
N GLY A 152 -11.28 17.75 -13.72
CA GLY A 152 -11.02 18.04 -12.31
C GLY A 152 -9.53 18.09 -11.97
N SER A 153 -9.17 18.89 -10.96
CA SER A 153 -7.82 18.96 -10.40
C SER A 153 -7.60 17.82 -9.39
N SER A 154 -6.37 17.34 -9.32
CA SER A 154 -5.91 16.42 -8.28
C SER A 154 -5.67 17.14 -6.95
N TYR A 155 -5.44 16.37 -5.88
CA TYR A 155 -4.98 16.91 -4.60
C TYR A 155 -3.68 17.72 -4.79
N LEU A 156 -2.69 17.17 -5.51
CA LEU A 156 -1.43 17.87 -5.78
C LEU A 156 -1.65 19.23 -6.47
N GLU A 157 -2.52 19.28 -7.48
CA GLU A 157 -2.79 20.51 -8.22
C GLU A 157 -3.59 21.53 -7.40
N SER A 158 -4.58 21.06 -6.64
CA SER A 158 -5.53 21.96 -5.94
C SER A 158 -5.05 22.41 -4.57
N GLN A 159 -4.34 21.55 -3.83
CA GLN A 159 -3.88 21.83 -2.47
C GLN A 159 -2.41 22.26 -2.44
N LEU A 160 -1.55 21.68 -3.30
CA LEU A 160 -0.11 21.93 -3.27
C LEU A 160 0.41 22.75 -4.45
N GLY A 161 -0.41 22.99 -5.48
CA GLY A 161 0.01 23.69 -6.71
C GLY A 161 1.03 22.92 -7.56
N LEU A 162 1.18 21.61 -7.34
CA LEU A 162 2.16 20.76 -8.02
C LEU A 162 1.52 20.06 -9.24
N LYS A 163 2.21 20.10 -10.38
CA LYS A 163 1.78 19.46 -11.65
C LYS A 163 2.36 18.06 -11.86
N SER A 164 3.35 17.70 -11.08
CA SER A 164 4.01 16.40 -11.08
C SER A 164 4.75 16.25 -9.76
N ILE A 165 5.04 15.00 -9.39
CA ILE A 165 5.83 14.68 -8.21
C ILE A 165 6.62 13.41 -8.47
N ASP A 166 7.80 13.31 -7.89
CA ASP A 166 8.50 12.04 -7.76
C ASP A 166 7.95 11.32 -6.50
N LYS A 167 7.29 10.17 -6.71
CA LYS A 167 6.69 9.40 -5.62
C LYS A 167 7.73 8.91 -4.61
N MET A 168 8.93 8.58 -5.08
CA MET A 168 10.02 8.13 -4.21
C MET A 168 10.53 9.28 -3.36
N GLU A 169 10.75 10.43 -3.97
CA GLU A 169 11.15 11.63 -3.24
C GLU A 169 10.12 12.01 -2.17
N LEU A 170 8.83 12.03 -2.52
CA LEU A 170 7.75 12.28 -1.57
C LEU A 170 7.81 11.30 -0.38
N ALA A 171 7.99 10.01 -0.66
CA ALA A 171 8.03 9.00 0.40
C ALA A 171 9.25 9.17 1.31
N LEU A 172 10.43 9.43 0.73
CA LEU A 172 11.67 9.62 1.48
C LEU A 172 11.66 10.89 2.34
N GLU A 173 11.01 11.96 1.89
CA GLU A 173 10.91 13.23 2.62
C GLU A 173 9.83 13.23 3.71
N THR A 174 8.71 12.56 3.47
CA THR A 174 7.58 12.56 4.42
C THR A 174 7.68 11.46 5.46
N ALA A 175 8.16 10.26 5.11
CA ALA A 175 8.21 9.13 6.04
C ALA A 175 9.02 9.41 7.32
N PRO A 176 10.20 10.05 7.29
CA PRO A 176 10.96 10.35 8.52
C PRO A 176 10.19 11.19 9.53
N LYS A 177 9.30 12.07 9.06
CA LYS A 177 8.54 13.05 9.84
C LYS A 177 7.24 12.50 10.43
N MET A 178 6.83 11.29 10.01
CA MET A 178 5.61 10.64 10.52
C MET A 178 5.75 10.24 11.99
N THR A 179 4.66 10.44 12.73
CA THR A 179 4.45 9.91 14.10
C THR A 179 3.29 8.91 14.11
N LYS A 180 3.20 8.09 15.16
CA LYS A 180 2.11 7.11 15.31
C LYS A 180 0.75 7.80 15.42
N GLU A 181 0.70 8.93 16.12
CA GLU A 181 -0.48 9.75 16.38
C GLU A 181 -1.04 10.36 15.10
N MET A 182 -0.16 10.88 14.22
CA MET A 182 -0.54 11.41 12.91
C MET A 182 -1.19 10.35 12.02
N MET A 183 -0.66 9.13 12.05
CA MET A 183 -1.07 8.09 11.10
C MET A 183 -2.26 7.27 11.60
N ARG A 184 -2.43 7.06 12.91
CA ARG A 184 -3.42 6.10 13.45
C ARG A 184 -4.87 6.44 13.10
N ALA A 185 -5.20 7.72 12.96
CA ALA A 185 -6.54 8.17 12.62
C ALA A 185 -6.88 8.04 11.12
N ARG A 186 -5.90 7.67 10.28
CA ARG A 186 -6.07 7.63 8.82
C ARG A 186 -6.77 6.34 8.38
N PHE A 187 -8.03 6.50 8.01
CA PHE A 187 -8.89 5.49 7.39
C PHE A 187 -8.90 4.14 8.14
N ASP A 188 -8.24 3.11 7.61
CA ASP A 188 -8.09 1.78 8.21
C ASP A 188 -6.63 1.43 8.56
N LEU A 189 -5.72 2.42 8.58
CA LEU A 189 -4.29 2.21 8.74
C LEU A 189 -3.93 1.49 10.03
N GLU A 190 -4.36 1.99 11.19
CA GLU A 190 -4.03 1.37 12.48
C GLU A 190 -4.49 -0.09 12.53
N LYS A 191 -5.71 -0.36 12.05
CA LYS A 191 -6.25 -1.73 11.97
C LYS A 191 -5.38 -2.62 11.10
N GLN A 192 -5.00 -2.14 9.91
CA GLN A 192 -4.28 -2.95 8.93
C GLN A 192 -2.84 -3.18 9.37
N ILE A 193 -2.13 -2.13 9.80
CA ILE A 193 -0.76 -2.25 10.30
C ILE A 193 -0.69 -3.17 11.52
N THR A 194 -1.69 -3.13 12.41
CA THR A 194 -1.76 -4.09 13.53
C THR A 194 -1.86 -5.53 13.02
N ALA A 195 -2.74 -5.81 12.06
CA ALA A 195 -2.85 -7.14 11.46
C ALA A 195 -1.56 -7.57 10.72
N ILE A 196 -0.87 -6.64 10.06
CA ILE A 196 0.44 -6.88 9.44
C ILE A 196 1.47 -7.28 10.50
N ILE A 197 1.55 -6.55 11.62
CA ILE A 197 2.48 -6.83 12.72
C ILE A 197 2.18 -8.20 13.33
N GLU A 198 0.91 -8.55 13.55
CA GLU A 198 0.52 -9.87 14.05
C GLU A 198 0.98 -11.00 13.12
N LYS A 199 0.90 -10.80 11.80
CA LYS A 199 1.41 -11.77 10.81
C LYS A 199 2.93 -11.88 10.83
N ILE A 200 3.64 -10.75 10.87
CA ILE A 200 5.10 -10.75 11.00
C ILE A 200 5.51 -11.48 12.27
N GLU A 201 4.81 -11.25 13.38
CA GLU A 201 5.07 -11.97 14.63
C GLU A 201 4.91 -13.48 14.45
N GLN A 202 3.78 -13.94 13.89
CA GLN A 202 3.56 -15.37 13.58
C GLN A 202 4.71 -15.98 12.75
N TRP A 203 5.11 -15.31 11.67
CA TRP A 203 6.18 -15.78 10.77
C TRP A 203 7.54 -15.93 11.46
N ASN A 204 7.82 -15.10 12.46
CA ASN A 204 9.08 -15.09 13.19
C ASN A 204 9.08 -16.02 14.42
N HIS A 205 7.91 -16.47 14.87
CA HIS A 205 7.79 -17.47 15.94
C HIS A 205 7.72 -18.90 15.40
N GLU A 206 7.09 -19.14 14.24
CA GLU A 206 7.01 -20.47 13.63
C GLU A 206 8.34 -20.99 13.06
N GLY A 207 9.30 -20.09 12.78
CA GLY A 207 10.64 -20.47 12.29
C GLY A 207 11.67 -20.80 13.39
N ALA A 208 11.26 -20.78 14.67
CA ALA A 208 12.15 -20.96 15.82
C ALA A 208 12.09 -22.36 16.47
N GLU A 209 11.35 -23.30 15.87
CA GLU A 209 11.31 -24.72 16.27
C GLU A 209 12.18 -25.62 15.37
#